data_AF-A0A725CVE9-F1
#
_entry.id   AF-A0A725CVE9-F1
#
_cell.length_a   1.000
_cell.length_b   1.000
_cell.length_c   1.000
_cell.angle_alpha   90.00
_cell.angle_beta   90.00
_cell.angle_gamma   90.00
#
_symmetry.space_group_name_H-M   'P 1'
#
loop_
_entity.id
_entity.type
_entity.pdbx_description
1 polymer ?
#
loop_
_entity_poly.entity_id
_entity_poly.type
_entity_poly.pdbx_seq_one_letter_code
_entity_poly.pdbx_strand_id
1 'polypeptide(L)'
;MQGSRWHKQQHDFLSLPVYVRDNTLLALGNNSQKPDYAWHEGTAFQLFHLDDGCEAVCEVPATDGSTIFTLQAKRTGNTITVSGEGEARNWTLCLRNITQISGTKCGSYAGSELGVVVTPLGNEVVITL
;
A
#
# COMPACT_ATOMS: atom_id res chain seq x y z
N MET A 1 12.98 1.01 -10.90
CA MET A 1 14.16 0.65 -11.73
C MET A 1 13.76 -0.50 -12.64
N GLN A 2 14.25 -0.56 -13.87
CA GLN A 2 13.93 -1.68 -14.75
C GLN A 2 14.71 -2.94 -14.35
N GLY A 3 14.00 -4.08 -14.28
CA GLY A 3 14.58 -5.40 -13.96
C GLY A 3 15.41 -6.00 -15.10
N SER A 4 15.75 -7.29 -14.96
CA SER A 4 16.50 -8.09 -15.95
C SER A 4 17.86 -7.51 -16.34
N ARG A 5 18.51 -6.81 -15.41
CA ARG A 5 19.84 -6.24 -15.56
C ARG A 5 20.51 -6.03 -14.21
N TRP A 6 21.83 -5.92 -14.24
CA TRP A 6 22.61 -5.52 -13.08
C TRP A 6 22.58 -4.00 -12.92
N HIS A 7 22.53 -3.56 -11.67
CA HIS A 7 22.62 -2.15 -11.29
C HIS A 7 23.79 -1.97 -10.34
N LYS A 8 24.54 -0.87 -10.49
CA LYS A 8 25.59 -0.46 -9.56
C LYS A 8 25.22 0.91 -8.99
N GLN A 9 25.18 1.01 -7.66
CA GLN A 9 24.83 2.23 -6.94
C GLN A 9 25.81 2.44 -5.79
N GLN A 10 25.98 3.70 -5.39
CA GLN A 10 26.76 4.10 -4.22
C GLN A 10 25.80 4.61 -3.15
N HIS A 11 25.95 4.11 -1.94
CA HIS A 11 25.12 4.47 -0.79
C HIS A 11 26.03 4.86 0.38
N ASP A 12 25.52 5.73 1.26
CA ASP A 12 26.13 5.99 2.56
C ASP A 12 25.79 4.88 3.57
N PHE A 13 26.23 5.02 4.82
CA PHE A 13 26.03 3.98 5.85
C PHE A 13 24.58 3.75 6.26
N LEU A 14 23.67 4.71 6.03
CA LEU A 14 22.25 4.61 6.40
C LEU A 14 21.38 4.19 5.21
N SER A 15 22.00 3.95 4.05
CA SER A 15 21.32 3.61 2.83
C SER A 15 21.87 2.33 2.23
N LEU A 16 20.99 1.53 1.64
CA LEU A 16 21.35 0.36 0.87
C LEU A 16 20.21 0.09 -0.13
N PRO A 17 20.48 -0.65 -1.21
CA PRO A 17 19.45 -0.98 -2.19
C PRO A 17 18.40 -1.93 -1.59
N VAL A 18 17.25 -1.39 -1.20
CA VAL A 18 16.05 -2.14 -0.84
C VAL A 18 14.96 -1.80 -1.84
N TYR A 19 14.52 -2.77 -2.63
CA TYR A 19 13.52 -2.58 -3.67
C TYR A 19 12.28 -3.43 -3.41
N VAL A 20 11.12 -2.83 -3.66
CA VAL A 20 9.83 -3.52 -3.70
C VAL A 20 9.52 -3.82 -5.16
N ARG A 21 8.94 -4.99 -5.42
CA ARG A 21 8.51 -5.38 -6.76
C ARG A 21 7.30 -4.56 -7.19
N ASP A 22 7.08 -4.49 -8.49
CA ASP A 22 5.82 -3.96 -9.05
C ASP A 22 4.65 -4.87 -8.64
N ASN A 23 3.41 -4.40 -8.82
CA ASN A 23 2.18 -5.11 -8.46
C ASN A 23 2.16 -5.59 -7.00
N THR A 24 2.74 -4.80 -6.10
CA THR A 24 2.89 -5.17 -4.69
C THR A 24 2.09 -4.23 -3.80
N LEU A 25 1.34 -4.83 -2.87
CA LEU A 25 0.67 -4.13 -1.78
C LEU A 25 1.37 -4.53 -0.48
N LEU A 26 1.90 -3.54 0.25
CA LEU A 26 2.72 -3.77 1.43
C LEU A 26 2.13 -3.06 2.65
N ALA A 27 1.97 -3.79 3.76
CA ALA A 27 1.58 -3.21 5.05
C ALA A 27 2.80 -2.70 5.81
N LEU A 28 2.78 -1.43 6.22
CA LEU A 28 3.71 -0.87 7.20
C LEU A 28 2.93 -0.54 8.48
N GLY A 29 3.38 -1.03 9.62
CA GLY A 29 2.74 -0.68 10.89
C GLY A 29 3.14 0.71 11.40
N ASN A 30 2.43 1.17 12.43
CA ASN A 30 2.56 2.52 12.97
C ASN A 30 3.55 2.64 14.14
N ASN A 31 4.20 1.54 14.56
CA ASN A 31 5.09 1.53 15.72
C ASN A 31 6.51 1.13 15.29
N SER A 32 7.46 2.02 15.57
CA SER A 32 8.89 1.83 15.31
C SER A 32 9.72 1.48 16.56
N GLN A 33 9.09 1.41 17.73
CA GLN A 33 9.75 1.19 19.02
C GLN A 33 9.75 -0.27 19.45
N LYS A 34 8.74 -1.04 19.06
CA LYS A 34 8.62 -2.45 19.38
C LYS A 34 8.01 -3.27 18.24
N PRO A 35 8.39 -4.55 18.10
CA PRO A 35 7.86 -5.40 17.04
C PRO A 35 6.46 -5.95 17.35
N ASP A 36 6.08 -6.10 18.62
CA ASP A 36 4.82 -6.69 19.08
C ASP A 36 3.75 -5.62 19.35
N TYR A 37 2.80 -5.46 18.44
CA TYR A 37 1.67 -4.54 18.61
C TYR A 37 0.49 -4.96 17.73
N ALA A 38 -0.64 -4.26 17.84
CA ALA A 38 -1.80 -4.48 16.99
C ALA A 38 -1.50 -4.02 15.55
N TRP A 39 -0.95 -4.89 14.71
CA TRP A 39 -0.54 -4.55 13.33
C TRP A 39 -1.69 -4.07 12.44
N HIS A 40 -2.93 -4.46 12.76
CA HIS A 40 -4.16 -4.10 12.03
C HIS A 40 -4.74 -2.73 12.40
N GLU A 41 -4.18 -2.05 13.40
CA GLU A 41 -4.58 -0.70 13.80
C GLU A 41 -3.57 0.33 13.29
N GLY A 42 -4.04 1.32 12.52
CA GLY A 42 -3.21 2.39 11.98
C GLY A 42 -2.22 1.94 10.91
N THR A 43 -2.47 0.82 10.24
CA THR A 43 -1.62 0.30 9.17
C THR A 43 -1.54 1.28 7.99
N ALA A 44 -0.33 1.56 7.53
CA ALA A 44 -0.06 2.34 6.32
C ALA A 44 0.26 1.39 5.17
N PHE A 45 -0.74 1.07 4.36
CA PHE A 45 -0.56 0.28 3.15
C PHE A 45 0.15 1.10 2.06
N GLN A 46 1.04 0.46 1.33
CA GLN A 46 1.81 1.05 0.24
C GLN A 46 1.56 0.23 -1.03
N LEU A 47 0.94 0.84 -2.03
CA LEU A 47 0.74 0.21 -3.34
C LEU A 47 1.85 0.63 -4.29
N PHE A 48 2.63 -0.35 -4.76
CA PHE A 48 3.75 -0.16 -5.68
C PHE A 48 3.36 -0.60 -7.09
N HIS A 49 3.37 0.36 -8.02
CA HIS A 49 3.24 0.17 -9.46
C HIS A 49 2.28 -0.95 -9.87
N LEU A 50 0.98 -0.73 -9.69
CA LEU A 50 -0.05 -1.68 -10.10
C LEU A 50 -0.35 -1.50 -11.59
N ASP A 51 -0.01 -2.50 -12.38
CA ASP A 51 -0.25 -2.57 -13.82
C ASP A 51 -1.75 -2.73 -14.13
N ASP A 52 -2.15 -2.32 -15.34
CA ASP A 52 -3.52 -2.53 -15.79
C ASP A 52 -3.84 -4.02 -15.92
N GLY A 53 -5.02 -4.42 -15.44
CA GLY A 53 -5.47 -5.81 -15.38
C GLY A 53 -4.85 -6.64 -14.26
N CYS A 54 -3.93 -6.07 -13.48
CA CYS A 54 -3.30 -6.75 -12.35
C CYS A 54 -4.01 -6.49 -11.02
N GLU A 55 -3.71 -7.36 -10.07
CA GLU A 55 -4.21 -7.35 -8.71
C GLU A 55 -3.05 -7.54 -7.73
N ALA A 56 -3.09 -6.79 -6.63
CA ALA A 56 -2.16 -6.92 -5.51
C ALA A 56 -2.94 -7.19 -4.22
N VAL A 57 -2.48 -8.17 -3.45
CA VAL A 57 -3.12 -8.61 -2.21
C VAL A 57 -2.12 -8.49 -1.06
N CYS A 58 -2.59 -8.01 0.08
CA CYS A 58 -1.81 -7.94 1.31
C CYS A 58 -2.63 -8.52 2.47
N GLU A 59 -2.04 -9.50 3.15
CA GLU A 59 -2.62 -10.12 4.34
C GLU A 59 -1.90 -9.57 5.58
N VAL A 60 -2.68 -9.07 6.53
CA VAL A 60 -2.18 -8.62 7.84
C VAL A 60 -2.40 -9.75 8.84
N PRO A 61 -1.33 -10.22 9.52
CA PRO A 61 -1.45 -11.28 10.51
C PRO A 61 -1.97 -10.75 11.86
N ALA A 62 -2.63 -11.62 12.60
CA ALA A 62 -2.86 -11.52 14.03
C ALA A 62 -1.64 -12.00 14.82
N THR A 63 -1.68 -11.86 16.14
CA THR A 63 -0.61 -12.31 17.05
C THR A 63 -0.41 -13.82 17.06
N ASP A 64 -1.43 -14.60 16.67
CA ASP A 64 -1.36 -16.05 16.52
C ASP A 64 -0.91 -16.51 15.12
N GLY A 65 -0.65 -15.57 14.20
CA GLY A 65 -0.26 -15.82 12.83
C GLY A 65 -1.43 -16.06 11.85
N SER A 66 -2.68 -16.08 12.32
CA SER A 66 -3.86 -16.11 11.44
C SER A 66 -4.04 -14.77 10.71
N THR A 67 -4.73 -14.76 9.57
CA THR A 67 -5.01 -13.51 8.85
C THR A 67 -6.20 -12.79 9.49
N ILE A 68 -5.96 -11.58 10.02
CA ILE A 68 -7.02 -10.75 10.63
C ILE A 68 -7.66 -9.80 9.62
N PHE A 69 -6.89 -9.39 8.60
CA PHE A 69 -7.36 -8.47 7.57
C PHE A 69 -6.65 -8.74 6.25
N THR A 70 -7.40 -8.71 5.16
CA THR A 70 -6.91 -8.83 3.80
C THR A 70 -7.31 -7.59 3.02
N LEU A 71 -6.32 -6.89 2.47
CA LEU A 71 -6.54 -5.78 1.55
C LEU A 71 -6.21 -6.22 0.13
N GLN A 72 -7.10 -5.93 -0.80
CA GLN A 72 -6.95 -6.24 -2.22
C GLN A 72 -7.05 -4.95 -3.02
N ALA A 73 -6.18 -4.78 -4.01
CA ALA A 73 -6.19 -3.65 -4.93
C ALA A 73 -6.12 -4.17 -6.37
N LYS A 74 -7.16 -3.92 -7.15
CA LYS A 74 -7.27 -4.37 -8.53
C LYS A 74 -7.39 -3.18 -9.47
N ARG A 75 -6.60 -3.17 -10.55
CA ARG A 75 -6.65 -2.11 -11.55
C ARG A 75 -7.37 -2.58 -12.82
N THR A 76 -8.21 -1.71 -13.36
CA THR A 76 -8.86 -1.87 -14.66
C THR A 76 -8.94 -0.51 -15.36
N GLY A 77 -8.16 -0.37 -16.42
CA GLY A 77 -7.85 0.90 -17.08
C GLY A 77 -7.24 1.91 -16.11
N ASN A 78 -7.97 3.02 -15.91
CA ASN A 78 -7.57 4.09 -14.99
C ASN A 78 -8.25 3.99 -13.62
N THR A 79 -8.97 2.91 -13.35
CA THR A 79 -9.68 2.72 -12.09
C THR A 79 -8.97 1.67 -11.25
N ILE A 80 -8.69 1.99 -9.99
CA ILE A 80 -8.22 1.04 -8.98
C ILE A 80 -9.35 0.84 -7.97
N THR A 81 -9.84 -0.40 -7.86
CA THR A 81 -10.78 -0.80 -6.83
C THR A 81 -10.00 -1.42 -5.68
N VAL A 82 -10.22 -0.92 -4.47
CA VAL A 82 -9.59 -1.40 -3.25
C VAL A 82 -10.67 -1.95 -2.33
N SER A 83 -10.54 -3.20 -1.92
CA SER A 83 -11.47 -3.87 -1.00
C SER A 83 -10.74 -4.46 0.20
N GLY A 84 -11.28 -4.24 1.38
CA GLY A 84 -10.80 -4.78 2.65
C GLY A 84 -11.79 -5.78 3.22
N GLU A 85 -11.30 -6.95 3.63
CA GLU A 85 -12.07 -7.98 4.32
C GLU A 85 -11.41 -8.31 5.66
N GLY A 86 -12.21 -8.46 6.72
CA GLY A 86 -11.73 -8.69 8.08
C GLY A 86 -11.76 -7.43 8.97
N GLU A 87 -10.87 -7.37 9.97
CA GLU A 87 -10.84 -6.30 10.96
C GLU A 87 -9.55 -5.47 10.86
N ALA A 88 -9.66 -4.23 10.39
CA ALA A 88 -8.62 -3.22 10.47
C ALA A 88 -9.22 -1.85 10.75
N ARG A 89 -8.46 -0.98 11.46
CA ARG A 89 -8.95 0.33 11.90
C ARG A 89 -7.96 1.42 11.54
N ASN A 90 -8.47 2.58 11.14
CA ASN A 90 -7.68 3.79 10.86
C ASN A 90 -6.51 3.56 9.89
N TRP A 91 -6.66 2.62 8.95
CA TRP A 91 -5.61 2.34 7.97
C TRP A 91 -5.64 3.38 6.84
N THR A 92 -4.52 3.50 6.15
CA THR A 92 -4.36 4.39 4.99
C THR A 92 -3.71 3.64 3.84
N LEU A 93 -3.93 4.10 2.61
CA LEU A 93 -3.31 3.54 1.41
C LEU A 93 -2.54 4.62 0.66
N CYS A 94 -1.22 4.47 0.56
CA CYS A 94 -0.37 5.32 -0.25
C CYS A 94 -0.18 4.73 -1.65
N LEU A 95 -0.54 5.49 -2.68
CA LEU A 95 -0.25 5.20 -4.08
C LEU A 95 1.17 5.68 -4.41
N ARG A 96 2.15 4.76 -4.33
CA ARG A 96 3.57 5.12 -4.44
C ARG A 96 3.87 5.76 -5.80
N ASN A 97 4.52 6.92 -5.77
CA ASN A 97 4.91 7.71 -6.94
C ASN A 97 3.74 8.22 -7.81
N ILE A 98 2.49 8.14 -7.34
CA ILE A 98 1.34 8.77 -7.98
C ILE A 98 1.09 10.09 -7.24
N THR A 99 1.35 11.22 -7.88
CA THR A 99 1.31 12.54 -7.24
C THR A 99 -0.06 13.20 -7.29
N GLN A 100 -0.92 12.78 -8.23
CA GLN A 100 -2.28 13.28 -8.41
C GLN A 100 -3.19 12.13 -8.85
N ILE A 101 -4.46 12.23 -8.49
CA ILE A 101 -5.54 11.35 -8.95
C ILE A 101 -6.70 12.21 -9.42
N SER A 102 -7.49 11.71 -10.37
CA SER A 102 -8.71 12.37 -10.83
C SER A 102 -9.79 12.43 -9.73
N GLY A 103 -9.82 11.43 -8.84
CA GLY A 103 -10.72 11.44 -7.69
C GLY A 103 -10.84 10.08 -7.01
N THR A 104 -11.67 10.05 -5.97
CA THR A 104 -11.98 8.83 -5.22
C THR A 104 -13.47 8.78 -4.90
N LYS A 105 -14.02 7.58 -4.80
CA LYS A 105 -15.34 7.30 -4.23
C LYS A 105 -15.16 6.54 -2.93
N CYS A 106 -15.96 6.87 -1.92
CA CYS A 106 -15.94 6.23 -0.61
C CYS A 106 -14.61 6.40 0.15
N GLY A 107 -13.89 7.50 -0.09
CA GLY A 107 -12.66 7.84 0.62
C GLY A 107 -12.36 9.34 0.56
N SER A 108 -11.40 9.78 1.35
CA SER A 108 -10.72 11.07 1.17
C SER A 108 -9.28 10.81 0.73
N TYR A 109 -8.61 11.84 0.20
CA TYR A 109 -7.21 11.73 -0.19
C TYR A 109 -6.44 13.02 0.08
N ALA A 110 -5.15 12.87 0.30
CA ALA A 110 -4.20 13.97 0.50
C ALA A 110 -2.88 13.65 -0.21
N GLY A 111 -2.16 14.68 -0.66
CA GLY A 111 -0.82 14.53 -1.20
C GLY A 111 0.21 14.28 -0.08
N SER A 112 1.24 13.50 -0.40
CA SER A 112 2.44 13.34 0.43
C SER A 112 3.69 13.31 -0.45
N GLU A 113 4.87 13.38 0.16
CA GLU A 113 6.15 13.26 -0.54
C GLU A 113 6.31 11.92 -1.28
N LEU A 114 5.59 10.89 -0.84
CA LEU A 114 5.67 9.53 -1.38
C LEU A 114 4.60 9.22 -2.43
N GLY A 115 3.60 10.09 -2.57
CA GLY A 115 2.43 9.93 -3.43
C GLY A 115 1.12 10.28 -2.73
N VAL A 116 0.00 10.04 -3.41
CA VAL A 116 -1.34 10.30 -2.86
C VAL A 116 -1.65 9.25 -1.79
N VAL A 117 -2.06 9.73 -0.61
CA VAL A 117 -2.54 8.91 0.49
C VAL A 117 -4.06 8.97 0.49
N VAL A 118 -4.69 7.81 0.45
CA VAL A 118 -6.14 7.62 0.47
C VAL A 118 -6.55 7.10 1.84
N THR A 119 -7.53 7.75 2.44
CA THR A 119 -8.17 7.31 3.68
C THR A 119 -9.56 6.76 3.36
N PRO A 120 -9.82 5.47 3.61
CA PRO A 120 -11.11 4.85 3.34
C PRO A 120 -12.21 5.40 4.27
N LEU A 121 -13.42 5.53 3.75
CA LEU A 121 -14.64 5.79 4.54
C LEU A 121 -15.50 4.53 4.73
N GLY A 122 -15.13 3.42 4.06
CA GLY A 122 -15.79 2.13 4.14
C GLY A 122 -14.86 1.00 3.71
N ASN A 123 -15.40 -0.20 3.55
CA ASN A 123 -14.60 -1.39 3.22
C ASN A 123 -14.16 -1.43 1.76
N GLU A 124 -14.81 -0.67 0.88
CA GLU A 124 -14.47 -0.56 -0.53
C GLU A 124 -14.25 0.89 -0.91
N VAL A 125 -13.16 1.15 -1.63
CA VAL A 125 -12.77 2.47 -2.15
C VAL A 125 -12.43 2.34 -3.62
N VAL A 126 -12.94 3.27 -4.43
CA VAL A 126 -12.66 3.29 -5.86
C VAL A 126 -11.87 4.56 -6.18
N ILE A 127 -10.68 4.38 -6.73
CA ILE A 127 -9.75 5.46 -7.06
C ILE A 127 -9.69 5.58 -8.58
N THR A 128 -9.85 6.79 -9.10
CA THR A 128 -9.63 7.10 -10.51
C THR A 128 -8.31 7.83 -10.66
N LEU A 129 -7.37 7.24 -11.38
CA LEU A 129 -6.05 7.81 -11.67
C LEU A 129 -6.14 9.08 -12.53
#